data_AF-A0A6G1LCQ0-F1
#
_entry.id   AF-A0A6G1LCQ0-F1
#
_cell.length_a   1.000
_cell.length_b   1.000
_cell.length_c   1.000
_cell.angle_alpha   90.00
_cell.angle_beta   90.00
_cell.angle_gamma   90.00
#
_symmetry.space_group_name_H-M   'P 1'
#
loop_
_entity.id
_entity.type
_entity.pdbx_description
1 polymer ?
#
loop_
_entity_poly.entity_id
_entity_poly.type
_entity_poly.pdbx_seq_one_letter_code
_entity_poly.pdbx_strand_id
1 'polypeptide(L)'
;SPFFFTSTYKVIATPDQVVNGTTPTGGLPDAIGYYNLGINSAADIICYNITLHDFRGDYQSPAQTATHIHEAGRGQSGSPRVVFPDPVGDETVAVSVGCLQGPFTTGLNGPDGEDTGSGFTVRQIEENPAAFFADVHSSLAVPGAVRGQLA
;
A
#
# COMPACT_ATOMS: atom_id res chain seq x y z
N SER A 1 -24.06 -2.84 16.44
CA SER A 1 -23.29 -1.59 16.60
C SER A 1 -23.11 -0.97 15.23
N PRO A 2 -23.18 0.36 15.04
CA PRO A 2 -22.84 0.97 13.75
C PRO A 2 -21.35 0.74 13.42
N PHE A 3 -21.03 0.65 12.13
CA PHE A 3 -19.65 0.65 11.67
C PHE A 3 -19.01 2.01 11.95
N PHE A 4 -17.78 2.02 12.46
CA PHE A 4 -17.02 3.23 12.73
C PHE A 4 -15.54 2.98 12.40
N PHE A 5 -14.81 4.05 12.11
CA PHE A 5 -13.36 4.01 12.00
C PHE A 5 -12.72 4.37 13.35
N THR A 6 -11.79 3.55 13.82
CA THR A 6 -10.91 3.85 14.95
C THR A 6 -9.87 4.91 14.57
N SER A 7 -9.45 4.94 13.30
CA SER A 7 -8.56 5.97 12.75
C SER A 7 -8.74 6.12 11.23
N THR A 8 -8.24 7.22 10.69
CA THR A 8 -8.20 7.48 9.25
C THR A 8 -6.87 8.08 8.84
N TYR A 9 -6.36 7.70 7.66
CA TYR A 9 -5.10 8.19 7.10
C TYR A 9 -5.33 8.73 5.70
N LYS A 10 -4.58 9.78 5.36
CA LYS A 10 -4.50 10.34 4.01
C LYS A 10 -3.05 10.34 3.58
N VAL A 11 -2.71 9.49 2.63
CA VAL A 11 -1.36 9.37 2.10
C VAL A 11 -1.32 9.94 0.70
N ILE A 12 -0.33 10.80 0.46
CA ILE A 12 0.03 11.26 -0.87
C ILE A 12 1.32 10.56 -1.24
N ALA A 13 1.23 9.63 -2.18
CA ALA A 13 2.34 8.85 -2.69
C ALA A 13 2.88 9.50 -3.96
N THR A 14 4.20 9.71 -4.01
CA THR A 14 4.87 10.37 -5.13
C THR A 14 6.10 9.58 -5.59
N PRO A 15 6.60 9.81 -6.82
CA PRO A 15 7.69 9.02 -7.40
C PRO A 15 9.03 9.25 -6.68
N ASP A 16 9.27 10.44 -6.14
CA ASP A 16 10.52 10.82 -5.48
C ASP A 16 10.77 10.10 -4.14
N GLN A 17 9.74 9.45 -3.59
CA GLN A 17 9.84 8.69 -2.33
C GLN A 17 10.20 7.22 -2.54
N VAL A 18 10.24 6.73 -3.80
CA VAL A 18 10.48 5.31 -4.11
C VAL A 18 11.95 4.95 -3.90
N VAL A 19 12.17 3.82 -3.20
CA VAL A 19 13.49 3.27 -2.87
C VAL A 19 13.55 1.78 -3.18
N ASN A 20 14.75 1.29 -3.48
CA ASN A 20 15.10 -0.13 -3.49
C ASN A 20 16.12 -0.41 -2.38
N GLY A 21 15.66 -1.06 -1.31
CA GLY A 21 16.38 -1.13 -0.04
C GLY A 21 16.41 0.23 0.63
N THR A 22 17.56 0.89 0.60
CA THR A 22 17.74 2.28 1.04
C THR A 22 18.20 3.21 -0.08
N THR A 23 18.32 2.69 -1.31
CA THR A 23 18.77 3.46 -2.47
C THR A 23 17.56 4.11 -3.14
N PRO A 24 17.48 5.45 -3.25
CA PRO A 24 16.45 6.11 -4.04
C PRO A 24 16.55 5.69 -5.50
N THR A 25 15.45 5.22 -6.09
CA THR A 25 15.39 4.87 -7.51
C THR A 25 14.60 5.89 -8.32
N GLY A 26 13.77 6.68 -7.63
CA GLY A 26 12.63 7.34 -8.27
C GLY A 26 11.55 6.32 -8.64
N GLY A 27 10.37 6.84 -8.94
CA GLY A 27 9.22 6.08 -9.41
C GLY A 27 8.85 6.47 -10.83
N LEU A 28 7.59 6.23 -11.19
CA LEU A 28 7.05 6.59 -12.49
C LEU A 28 6.87 8.12 -12.56
N PRO A 29 7.55 8.84 -13.48
CA PRO A 29 7.44 10.30 -13.55
C PRO A 29 5.99 10.76 -13.70
N ASP A 30 5.69 11.87 -13.02
CA ASP A 30 4.40 12.58 -12.96
C ASP A 30 3.25 11.82 -12.27
N ALA A 31 3.40 10.52 -11.99
CA ALA A 31 2.40 9.74 -11.29
C ALA A 31 2.19 10.22 -9.85
N ILE A 32 0.95 10.18 -9.38
CA ILE A 32 0.59 10.47 -7.99
C ILE A 32 -0.48 9.51 -7.50
N GLY A 33 -0.32 9.02 -6.27
CA GLY A 33 -1.29 8.16 -5.61
C GLY A 33 -1.90 8.84 -4.38
N TYR A 34 -3.22 8.81 -4.27
CA TYR A 34 -3.95 9.24 -3.08
C TYR A 34 -4.57 8.03 -2.40
N TYR A 35 -4.14 7.73 -1.18
CA TYR A 35 -4.68 6.63 -0.39
C TYR A 35 -5.43 7.22 0.80
N ASN A 36 -6.77 7.20 0.71
CA ASN A 36 -7.64 7.54 1.83
C ASN A 36 -8.03 6.24 2.52
N LEU A 37 -7.51 6.03 3.73
CA LEU A 37 -7.66 4.79 4.48
C LEU A 37 -8.48 5.05 5.74
N GLY A 38 -9.36 4.12 6.07
CA GLY A 38 -10.11 4.09 7.33
C GLY A 38 -9.93 2.74 8.00
N ILE A 39 -9.46 2.72 9.24
CA ILE A 39 -9.19 1.51 9.99
C ILE A 39 -10.28 1.31 11.04
N ASN A 40 -10.68 0.07 11.27
CA ASN A 40 -11.39 -0.38 12.47
C ASN A 40 -10.58 -1.51 13.11
N SER A 41 -9.74 -1.16 14.09
CA SER A 41 -8.83 -2.10 14.77
C SER A 41 -9.51 -3.01 15.79
N ALA A 42 -10.80 -2.80 16.06
CA ALA A 42 -11.60 -3.72 16.86
C ALA A 42 -12.12 -4.89 16.01
N ALA A 43 -12.38 -4.66 14.72
CA ALA A 43 -12.85 -5.67 13.77
C ALA A 43 -11.76 -6.18 12.81
N ASP A 44 -10.55 -5.63 12.91
CA ASP A 44 -9.43 -5.86 12.00
C ASP A 44 -9.77 -5.57 10.54
N ILE A 45 -10.44 -4.43 10.32
CA ILE A 45 -10.90 -3.98 9.00
C ILE A 45 -10.10 -2.75 8.56
N ILE A 46 -9.73 -2.71 7.29
CA ILE A 46 -9.25 -1.52 6.60
C ILE A 46 -10.14 -1.23 5.38
N CYS A 47 -10.78 -0.07 5.36
CA CYS A 47 -11.45 0.46 4.20
C CYS A 47 -10.54 1.44 3.47
N TYR A 48 -10.64 1.49 2.16
CA TYR A 48 -9.76 2.27 1.31
C TYR A 48 -10.54 2.94 0.18
N ASN A 49 -10.08 4.14 -0.19
CA ASN A 49 -10.37 4.81 -1.44
C ASN A 49 -9.04 5.29 -2.00
N ILE A 50 -8.55 4.54 -2.99
CA ILE A 50 -7.25 4.72 -3.64
C ILE A 50 -7.50 5.31 -5.01
N THR A 51 -6.85 6.42 -5.33
CA THR A 51 -6.88 7.06 -6.64
C THR A 51 -5.46 7.22 -7.15
N LEU A 52 -5.20 6.76 -8.37
CA LEU A 52 -3.94 6.98 -9.07
C LEU A 52 -4.17 7.93 -10.23
N HIS A 53 -3.25 8.85 -10.43
CA HIS A 53 -3.17 9.69 -11.62
C HIS A 53 -1.85 9.43 -12.34
N ASP A 54 -1.88 9.51 -13.66
CA ASP A 54 -0.73 9.35 -14.55
C ASP A 54 0.02 8.02 -14.33
N PHE A 55 -0.71 6.99 -13.85
CA PHE A 55 -0.22 5.63 -13.73
C PHE A 55 -0.20 4.97 -15.12
N ARG A 56 0.96 4.43 -15.50
CA ARG A 56 1.21 3.87 -16.83
C ARG A 56 1.85 2.50 -16.72
N GLY A 57 1.74 1.73 -17.80
CA GLY A 57 2.20 0.35 -17.84
C GLY A 57 1.23 -0.61 -17.15
N ASP A 58 1.69 -1.82 -16.91
CA ASP A 58 0.88 -2.87 -16.31
C ASP A 58 1.17 -2.96 -14.81
N TYR A 59 0.16 -3.32 -14.01
CA TYR A 59 0.36 -3.70 -12.63
C TYR A 59 1.29 -4.93 -12.56
N GLN A 60 2.41 -4.80 -11.83
CA GLN A 60 3.41 -5.86 -11.73
C GLN A 60 3.97 -5.94 -10.32
N SER A 61 3.84 -7.10 -9.68
CA SER A 61 4.31 -7.32 -8.32
C SER A 61 4.55 -8.82 -8.06
N PRO A 62 5.49 -9.18 -7.15
CA PRO A 62 5.62 -10.54 -6.64
C PRO A 62 4.45 -10.97 -5.73
N ALA A 63 3.74 -10.02 -5.13
CA ALA A 63 2.53 -10.27 -4.34
C ALA A 63 1.30 -10.42 -5.25
N GLN A 64 0.14 -10.79 -4.68
CA GLN A 64 -1.09 -11.06 -5.44
C GLN A 64 -1.58 -9.90 -6.31
N THR A 65 -1.41 -8.67 -5.83
CA THR A 65 -1.68 -7.43 -6.57
C THR A 65 -0.45 -6.52 -6.50
N ALA A 66 -0.49 -5.37 -7.16
CA ALA A 66 0.60 -4.40 -7.17
C ALA A 66 0.42 -3.20 -6.23
N THR A 67 -0.71 -3.10 -5.52
CA THR A 67 -1.04 -1.96 -4.65
C THR A 67 -1.04 -2.38 -3.18
N HIS A 68 -0.22 -1.76 -2.33
CA HIS A 68 0.06 -2.31 -1.00
C HIS A 68 0.04 -1.29 0.15
N ILE A 69 0.03 -1.84 1.37
CA ILE A 69 0.71 -1.24 2.54
C ILE A 69 1.90 -2.14 2.89
N HIS A 70 3.06 -1.53 3.07
CA HIS A 70 4.29 -2.15 3.57
C HIS A 70 4.58 -1.74 5.01
N GLU A 71 5.23 -2.62 5.76
CA GLU A 71 5.81 -2.31 7.08
C GLU A 71 7.29 -1.96 6.93
N ALA A 72 7.57 -0.66 6.81
CA ALA A 72 8.91 -0.10 7.00
C ALA A 72 8.86 1.40 7.25
N GLY A 73 9.91 1.90 7.90
CA GLY A 73 10.10 3.33 8.09
C GLY A 73 10.43 4.07 6.79
N ARG A 74 10.39 5.40 6.88
CA ARG A 74 10.73 6.30 5.76
C ARG A 74 12.12 6.00 5.20
N GLY A 75 12.21 5.85 3.87
CA GLY A 75 13.46 5.58 3.16
C GLY A 75 13.97 4.15 3.27
N GLN A 76 13.16 3.22 3.78
CA GLN A 76 13.48 1.80 3.88
C GLN A 76 12.47 0.95 3.13
N SER A 77 12.92 -0.15 2.53
CA SER A 77 12.04 -1.22 2.04
C SER A 77 11.65 -2.15 3.19
N GLY A 78 10.42 -2.66 3.14
CA GLY A 78 9.90 -3.66 4.07
C GLY A 78 8.93 -4.58 3.34
N SER A 79 8.42 -5.60 4.02
CA SER A 79 7.48 -6.56 3.41
C SER A 79 6.08 -5.95 3.27
N PRO A 80 5.33 -6.28 2.20
CA PRO A 80 3.92 -5.94 2.13
C PRO A 80 3.16 -6.67 3.23
N ARG A 81 2.18 -6.00 3.85
CA ARG A 81 1.31 -6.54 4.89
C ARG A 81 -0.15 -6.59 4.46
N VAL A 82 -0.56 -5.66 3.60
CA VAL A 82 -1.90 -5.60 3.02
C VAL A 82 -1.74 -5.43 1.52
N VAL A 83 -2.49 -6.21 0.75
CA VAL A 83 -2.61 -6.06 -0.71
C VAL A 83 -4.03 -5.58 -1.02
N PHE A 84 -4.17 -4.55 -1.85
CA PHE A 84 -5.46 -4.04 -2.30
C PHE A 84 -5.72 -4.49 -3.73
N PRO A 85 -6.99 -4.66 -4.15
CA PRO A 85 -7.32 -4.72 -5.56
C PRO A 85 -6.72 -3.52 -6.30
N ASP A 86 -6.01 -3.79 -7.40
CA ASP A 86 -5.37 -2.73 -8.17
C ASP A 86 -6.41 -1.76 -8.73
N PRO A 87 -6.16 -0.43 -8.67
CA PRO A 87 -7.07 0.56 -9.22
C PRO A 87 -7.44 0.31 -10.69
N VAL A 88 -8.71 0.45 -11.03
CA VAL A 88 -9.19 0.26 -12.40
C VAL A 88 -9.59 1.62 -12.98
N GLY A 89 -9.15 1.86 -14.22
CA GLY A 89 -9.42 3.10 -14.95
C GLY A 89 -8.51 3.20 -16.18
N ASP A 90 -8.16 4.43 -16.55
CA ASP A 90 -7.20 4.71 -17.62
C ASP A 90 -5.93 5.39 -17.05
N GLU A 91 -5.01 5.79 -17.93
CA GLU A 91 -3.76 6.43 -17.52
C GLU A 91 -4.00 7.78 -16.82
N THR A 92 -5.12 8.47 -17.07
CA THR A 92 -5.41 9.76 -16.43
C THR A 92 -5.90 9.57 -15.00
N VAL A 93 -6.77 8.58 -14.78
CA VAL A 93 -7.32 8.26 -13.45
C VAL A 93 -7.66 6.77 -13.37
N ALA A 94 -7.17 6.11 -12.33
CA ALA A 94 -7.59 4.78 -11.92
C ALA A 94 -8.00 4.77 -10.43
N VAL A 95 -9.05 4.02 -10.09
CA VAL A 95 -9.63 4.03 -8.74
C VAL A 95 -9.84 2.62 -8.19
N SER A 96 -9.58 2.42 -6.89
CA SER A 96 -9.96 1.23 -6.12
C SER A 96 -10.66 1.64 -4.83
N VAL A 97 -11.85 1.10 -4.57
CA VAL A 97 -12.62 1.38 -3.35
C VAL A 97 -13.14 0.08 -2.75
N GLY A 98 -13.01 -0.08 -1.44
CA GLY A 98 -13.52 -1.26 -0.75
C GLY A 98 -13.12 -1.31 0.72
N CYS A 99 -13.36 -2.46 1.33
CA CYS A 99 -12.85 -2.80 2.65
C CYS A 99 -12.31 -4.23 2.65
N LEU A 100 -11.21 -4.45 3.35
CA LEU A 100 -10.63 -5.75 3.62
C LEU A 100 -10.73 -6.03 5.11
N GLN A 101 -10.95 -7.30 5.45
CA GLN A 101 -10.96 -7.77 6.83
C GLN A 101 -9.88 -8.84 7.00
N GLY A 102 -9.16 -8.80 8.11
CA GLY A 102 -8.19 -9.83 8.45
C GLY A 102 -8.82 -11.22 8.64
N PRO A 103 -8.02 -12.30 8.61
CA PRO A 103 -6.57 -12.31 8.44
C PRO A 103 -6.14 -11.89 7.02
N PHE A 104 -5.08 -11.10 6.93
CA PHE A 104 -4.54 -10.62 5.67
C PHE A 104 -3.56 -11.64 5.07
N THR A 105 -3.54 -11.73 3.74
CA THR A 105 -2.52 -12.48 3.00
C THR A 105 -2.04 -11.64 1.84
N THR A 106 -0.78 -11.80 1.46
CA THR A 106 -0.18 -11.07 0.32
C THR A 106 0.17 -11.99 -0.84
N GLY A 107 0.21 -13.31 -0.61
CA GLY A 107 0.73 -14.32 -1.54
C GLY A 107 2.25 -14.28 -1.70
N LEU A 108 2.95 -13.45 -0.94
CA LEU A 108 4.40 -13.38 -0.91
C LEU A 108 4.91 -13.92 0.41
N ASN A 109 5.71 -14.99 0.35
CA ASN A 109 6.33 -15.56 1.53
C ASN A 109 7.59 -14.81 1.94
N GLY A 110 7.75 -14.62 3.24
CA GLY A 110 8.93 -14.04 3.87
C GLY A 110 10.11 -15.02 3.97
N PRO A 111 11.24 -14.57 4.54
CA PRO A 111 12.42 -15.42 4.75
C PRO A 111 12.19 -16.64 5.66
N ASP A 112 11.16 -16.58 6.51
CA ASP A 112 10.69 -17.66 7.38
C ASP A 112 9.80 -18.68 6.67
N GLY A 113 9.42 -18.41 5.41
CA GLY A 113 8.56 -19.27 4.59
C GLY A 113 7.06 -19.02 4.77
N GLU A 114 6.67 -18.12 5.67
CA GLU A 114 5.27 -17.76 5.93
C GLU A 114 4.82 -16.57 5.06
N ASP A 115 3.53 -16.48 4.76
CA ASP A 115 2.97 -15.32 4.04
C ASP A 115 3.26 -14.02 4.81
N THR A 116 3.70 -12.98 4.11
CA THR A 116 4.09 -11.71 4.73
C THR A 116 2.92 -10.94 5.36
N GLY A 117 1.67 -11.27 5.04
CA GLY A 117 0.48 -10.77 5.76
C GLY A 117 0.13 -11.57 7.02
N SER A 118 0.70 -12.78 7.20
CA SER A 118 0.38 -13.63 8.34
C SER A 118 0.70 -12.97 9.67
N GLY A 119 -0.29 -12.95 10.57
CA GLY A 119 -0.17 -12.36 11.91
C GLY A 119 -0.19 -10.82 11.94
N PHE A 120 -0.24 -10.15 10.79
CA PHE A 120 -0.47 -8.71 10.73
C PHE A 120 -1.91 -8.37 11.15
N THR A 121 -2.06 -7.26 11.87
CA THR A 121 -3.37 -6.66 12.18
C THR A 121 -3.29 -5.17 11.95
N VAL A 122 -4.40 -4.55 11.54
CA VAL A 122 -4.46 -3.10 11.26
C VAL A 122 -4.20 -2.26 12.50
N ARG A 123 -4.31 -2.83 13.71
CA ARG A 123 -3.90 -2.18 14.96
C ARG A 123 -2.44 -1.75 14.97
N GLN A 124 -1.55 -2.52 14.33
CA GLN A 124 -0.12 -2.21 14.28
C GLN A 124 0.13 -0.88 13.54
N ILE A 125 -0.70 -0.54 12.54
CA ILE A 125 -0.66 0.77 11.87
C ILE A 125 -1.04 1.89 12.84
N GLU A 126 -2.05 1.68 13.69
CA GLU A 126 -2.48 2.69 14.67
C GLU A 126 -1.43 2.91 15.76
N GLU A 127 -0.75 1.85 16.17
CA GLU A 127 0.31 1.91 17.18
C GLU A 127 1.57 2.63 16.68
N ASN A 128 1.92 2.49 15.39
CA ASN A 128 3.06 3.18 14.80
C ASN A 128 2.90 3.46 13.29
N PRO A 129 2.13 4.48 12.89
CA PRO A 129 1.87 4.73 11.47
C PRO A 129 3.13 5.16 10.70
N ALA A 130 4.13 5.72 11.37
CA ALA A 130 5.41 6.08 10.75
C ALA A 130 6.25 4.87 10.33
N ALA A 131 5.88 3.65 10.77
CA ALA A 131 6.47 2.39 10.32
C ALA A 131 5.73 1.77 9.12
N PHE A 132 4.76 2.46 8.51
CA PHE A 132 4.03 1.95 7.36
C PHE A 132 3.96 2.94 6.21
N PHE A 133 4.07 2.44 4.99
CA PHE A 133 3.89 3.22 3.77
C PHE A 133 2.94 2.52 2.80
N ALA A 134 2.28 3.30 1.95
CA ALA A 134 1.47 2.80 0.85
C ALA A 134 2.17 3.09 -0.48
N ASP A 135 2.01 2.18 -1.43
CA ASP A 135 2.61 2.28 -2.76
C ASP A 135 1.80 1.50 -3.79
N VAL A 136 2.26 1.61 -5.04
CA VAL A 136 1.80 0.78 -6.15
C VAL A 136 2.95 0.53 -7.10
N HIS A 137 3.03 -0.66 -7.67
CA HIS A 137 4.07 -1.07 -8.60
C HIS A 137 3.58 -1.08 -10.06
N SER A 138 4.48 -0.72 -10.98
CA SER A 138 4.23 -0.74 -12.43
C SER A 138 5.33 -1.52 -13.14
N SER A 139 5.02 -2.14 -14.28
CA SER A 139 6.01 -2.75 -15.17
C SER A 139 7.07 -1.78 -15.68
N LEU A 140 6.78 -0.47 -15.66
CA LEU A 140 7.72 0.60 -16.01
C LEU A 140 8.54 1.11 -14.80
N ALA A 141 8.15 0.74 -13.58
CA ALA A 141 8.77 1.14 -12.33
C ALA A 141 8.62 0.02 -11.28
N VAL A 142 9.36 -1.08 -11.49
CA VAL A 142 9.23 -2.32 -10.69
C VAL A 142 9.50 -2.11 -9.20
N PRO A 143 10.46 -1.27 -8.74
CA PRO A 143 10.59 -0.96 -7.31
C PRO A 143 9.42 -0.20 -6.70
N GLY A 144 8.54 0.38 -7.53
CA GLY A 144 7.39 1.18 -7.13
C GLY A 144 7.17 2.33 -8.14
N ALA A 145 5.93 2.55 -8.56
CA ALA A 145 5.54 3.71 -9.36
C ALA A 145 5.43 4.97 -8.49
N VAL A 146 4.82 4.84 -7.30
CA VAL A 146 4.72 5.92 -6.29
C VAL A 146 4.80 5.32 -4.90
N ARG A 147 5.28 6.10 -3.92
CA ARG A 147 5.32 5.71 -2.50
C ARG A 147 4.95 6.87 -1.59
N GLY A 148 4.26 6.61 -0.48
CA GLY A 148 3.99 7.60 0.57
C GLY A 148 3.89 6.98 1.96
N GLN A 149 4.53 7.61 2.96
CA GLN A 149 4.44 7.17 4.36
C GLN A 149 3.08 7.52 4.97
N LEU A 150 2.57 6.69 5.89
CA LEU A 150 1.31 6.95 6.60
C LEU A 150 1.40 8.06 7.66
N ALA A 151 2.61 8.44 8.09
CA ALA A 151 2.90 9.59 8.97
C ALA A 151 4.27 10.24 8.69
#